data_AF-A0AA38PV74-F1
#
_entry.id   AF-A0AA38PV74-F1
#
_cell.length_a   1.000
_cell.length_b   1.000
_cell.length_c   1.000
_cell.angle_alpha   90.00
_cell.angle_beta   90.00
_cell.angle_gamma   90.00
#
_symmetry.space_group_name_H-M   'P 1'
#
loop_
_entity.id
_entity.type
_entity.pdbx_description
1 polymer ?
#
loop_
_entity_poly.entity_id
_entity_poly.type
_entity_poly.pdbx_seq_one_letter_code
_entity_poly.pdbx_strand_id
1 'polypeptide(L)'
;MAPVFAGSLPTKKKGDLQSLASALNISTEGTKEELQTRIKKYLDRNQAELEEDPHFSGLFDRRRKRKESVSSSKRSAVDGTNERLNGRRVVAMVPIHESTPAKDLSDVSAFLKNPLTSPSETEQSSSPNRRMITRSSLAIADIATDIPPSPETGTAVDQSLLDRTIISALPVNSLLQIMKRKQKAVAYRANKSLYLTRSFLSNARTIWTVSVLAQFLYIYVSVVPWQFLHIPFSATSTPALSDTPPPTVVPQPALSQSWNFISITIPYPPLGTFESHIFWTIVFHWFIPTVLIPVVAGVLISFRPPPLKPSTRAILSESREISRHVRGGDEEVEEETTQNHSGVAQLSALLDPLTASIVQLAAQIAYTFPSIHGPFSLSFHISPLITSIDVLGFKWRVLLASIGVAFSFAEALTGSLTSLPSRIPLKSPRYYEAFDIVDEVEVD
;
A
#
# COMPACT_ATOMS: atom_id res chain seq x y z
N MET A 1 -6.84 -28.72 -34.14
CA MET A 1 -7.12 -27.35 -34.61
C MET A 1 -6.32 -26.40 -33.73
N ALA A 2 -5.66 -25.39 -34.31
CA ALA A 2 -4.94 -24.39 -33.51
C ALA A 2 -5.95 -23.45 -32.84
N PRO A 3 -5.73 -23.01 -31.59
CA PRO A 3 -6.64 -22.08 -30.92
C PRO A 3 -6.68 -20.76 -31.68
N VAL A 4 -7.88 -20.31 -32.04
CA VAL A 4 -8.10 -19.06 -32.77
C VAL A 4 -7.68 -17.86 -31.92
N PHE A 5 -7.89 -17.95 -30.60
CA PHE A 5 -7.51 -16.90 -29.66
C PHE A 5 -6.46 -17.41 -28.67
N ALA A 6 -5.22 -16.92 -28.82
CA ALA A 6 -4.13 -17.20 -27.89
C ALA A 6 -3.49 -15.91 -27.36
N GLY A 7 -2.75 -16.03 -26.25
CA GLY A 7 -1.94 -14.94 -25.70
C GLY A 7 -2.59 -14.14 -24.57
N SER A 8 -1.83 -13.19 -24.02
CA SER A 8 -2.25 -12.40 -22.85
C SER A 8 -3.27 -11.33 -23.26
N LEU A 9 -4.42 -11.26 -22.56
CA LEU A 9 -5.42 -10.19 -22.74
C LEU A 9 -4.84 -8.76 -22.77
N PRO A 10 -3.93 -8.35 -21.86
CA PRO A 10 -3.39 -6.99 -21.86
C PRO A 10 -2.63 -6.61 -23.15
N THR A 11 -2.06 -7.59 -23.86
CA THR A 11 -1.28 -7.35 -25.08
C THR A 11 -2.13 -7.37 -26.36
N LYS A 12 -3.41 -7.74 -26.28
CA LYS A 12 -4.32 -7.78 -27.45
C LYS A 12 -4.75 -6.37 -27.88
N LYS A 13 -4.89 -6.16 -29.19
CA LYS A 13 -5.38 -4.91 -29.78
C LYS A 13 -6.89 -4.75 -29.52
N LYS A 14 -7.43 -3.52 -29.62
CA LYS A 14 -8.86 -3.27 -29.37
C LYS A 14 -9.76 -4.09 -30.31
N GLY A 15 -9.40 -4.20 -31.60
CA GLY A 15 -10.12 -5.03 -32.57
C GLY A 15 -10.16 -6.52 -32.17
N ASP A 16 -9.04 -7.08 -31.72
CA ASP A 16 -8.98 -8.47 -31.22
C ASP A 16 -9.87 -8.66 -29.99
N LEU A 17 -9.92 -7.66 -29.09
CA LEU A 17 -10.77 -7.70 -27.92
C LEU A 17 -12.25 -7.60 -28.29
N GLN A 18 -12.62 -6.84 -29.32
CA GLN A 18 -13.99 -6.80 -29.85
C GLN A 18 -14.38 -8.11 -30.54
N SER A 19 -13.48 -8.70 -31.32
CA SER A 19 -13.68 -10.03 -31.92
C SER A 19 -13.86 -11.09 -30.83
N LEU A 20 -13.03 -11.04 -29.78
CA LEU A 20 -13.17 -11.93 -28.62
C LEU A 20 -14.48 -11.69 -27.87
N ALA A 21 -14.86 -10.44 -27.67
CA ALA A 21 -16.13 -10.08 -27.03
C ALA A 21 -17.33 -10.58 -27.83
N SER A 22 -17.29 -10.45 -29.16
CA SER A 22 -18.30 -11.02 -30.07
C SER A 22 -18.32 -12.54 -30.01
N ALA A 23 -17.17 -13.21 -29.99
CA ALA A 23 -17.08 -14.67 -29.90
C ALA A 23 -17.60 -15.21 -28.54
N LEU A 24 -17.45 -14.43 -27.47
CA LEU A 24 -17.95 -14.75 -26.13
C LEU A 24 -19.40 -14.26 -25.89
N ASN A 25 -20.07 -13.69 -26.91
CA ASN A 25 -21.40 -13.09 -26.81
C ASN A 25 -21.53 -12.06 -25.67
N ILE A 26 -20.52 -11.22 -25.47
CA ILE A 26 -20.54 -10.08 -24.54
C ILE A 26 -20.51 -8.75 -25.30
N SER A 27 -20.92 -7.66 -24.63
CA SER A 27 -20.94 -6.32 -25.25
C SER A 27 -19.55 -5.90 -25.79
N THR A 28 -19.53 -5.49 -27.06
CA THR A 28 -18.35 -5.03 -27.83
C THR A 28 -18.10 -3.52 -27.71
N GLU A 29 -18.98 -2.80 -27.02
CA GLU A 29 -18.89 -1.36 -26.81
C GLU A 29 -17.97 -1.00 -25.63
N GLY A 30 -17.24 0.10 -25.76
CA GLY A 30 -16.43 0.70 -24.69
C GLY A 30 -14.98 0.97 -25.05
N THR A 31 -14.25 1.44 -24.04
CA THR A 31 -12.79 1.62 -24.09
C THR A 31 -12.07 0.26 -24.08
N LYS A 32 -10.78 0.24 -24.44
CA LYS A 32 -9.98 -0.99 -24.48
C LYS A 32 -9.94 -1.65 -23.09
N GLU A 33 -9.82 -0.86 -22.05
CA GLU A 33 -9.72 -1.26 -20.65
C GLU A 33 -11.05 -1.85 -20.15
N GLU A 34 -12.19 -1.26 -20.55
CA GLU A 34 -13.52 -1.78 -20.25
C GLU A 34 -13.74 -3.15 -20.89
N LEU A 35 -13.37 -3.30 -22.17
CA LEU A 35 -13.44 -4.58 -22.87
C LEU A 35 -12.56 -5.63 -22.19
N GLN A 36 -11.30 -5.31 -21.87
CA GLN A 36 -10.41 -6.21 -21.15
C GLN A 36 -10.98 -6.64 -19.81
N THR A 37 -11.55 -5.70 -19.05
CA THR A 37 -12.12 -5.96 -17.72
C THR A 37 -13.37 -6.85 -17.83
N ARG A 38 -14.24 -6.59 -18.82
CA ARG A 38 -15.47 -7.36 -19.08
C ARG A 38 -15.15 -8.77 -19.55
N ILE A 39 -14.23 -8.91 -20.50
CA ILE A 39 -13.73 -10.20 -20.99
C ILE A 39 -13.11 -10.99 -19.85
N LYS A 40 -12.19 -10.39 -19.08
CA LYS A 40 -11.52 -11.07 -17.97
C LYS A 40 -12.53 -11.57 -16.94
N LYS A 41 -13.51 -10.73 -16.58
CA LYS A 41 -14.58 -11.08 -15.65
C LYS A 41 -15.44 -12.24 -16.17
N TYR A 42 -15.67 -12.32 -17.49
CA TYR A 42 -16.39 -13.44 -18.11
C TYR A 42 -15.56 -14.72 -18.11
N LEU A 43 -14.29 -14.66 -18.53
CA LEU A 43 -13.38 -15.81 -18.52
C LEU A 43 -13.17 -16.38 -17.11
N ASP A 44 -13.06 -15.52 -16.08
CA ASP A 44 -12.91 -15.95 -14.69
C ASP A 44 -14.19 -16.64 -14.14
N ARG A 45 -15.38 -16.33 -14.68
CA ARG A 45 -16.65 -16.94 -14.27
C ARG A 45 -16.95 -18.26 -14.98
N ASN A 46 -16.59 -18.35 -16.26
CA ASN A 46 -16.91 -19.49 -17.12
C ASN A 46 -15.66 -20.34 -17.42
N GLN A 47 -14.68 -20.35 -16.51
CA GLN A 47 -13.40 -21.01 -16.74
C GLN A 47 -13.56 -22.51 -17.03
N ALA A 48 -14.46 -23.20 -16.33
CA ALA A 48 -14.64 -24.65 -16.47
C ALA A 48 -15.15 -25.05 -17.86
N GLU A 49 -16.01 -24.22 -18.48
CA GLU A 49 -16.60 -24.49 -19.79
C GLU A 49 -15.65 -24.06 -20.92
N LEU A 50 -15.02 -22.88 -20.78
CA LEU A 50 -14.17 -22.31 -21.83
C LEU A 50 -12.76 -22.92 -21.92
N GLU A 51 -12.33 -23.68 -20.90
CA GLU A 51 -11.06 -24.42 -20.96
C GLU A 51 -11.16 -25.66 -21.86
N GLU A 52 -12.35 -26.25 -21.97
CA GLU A 52 -12.62 -27.40 -22.85
C GLU A 52 -12.79 -26.97 -24.32
N ASP A 53 -13.20 -25.73 -24.56
CA ASP A 53 -13.39 -25.20 -25.91
C ASP A 53 -12.05 -24.96 -26.63
N PRO A 54 -11.81 -25.62 -27.79
CA PRO A 54 -10.54 -25.51 -28.51
C PRO A 54 -10.28 -24.10 -29.07
N HIS A 55 -11.31 -23.26 -29.16
CA HIS A 55 -11.19 -21.87 -29.63
C HIS A 55 -10.59 -20.93 -28.56
N PHE A 56 -10.80 -21.23 -27.27
CA PHE A 56 -10.45 -20.34 -26.14
C PHE A 56 -9.37 -20.91 -25.20
N SER A 57 -9.06 -22.20 -25.31
CA SER A 57 -8.03 -22.88 -24.49
C SER A 57 -6.67 -22.15 -24.46
N GLY A 58 -6.27 -21.54 -25.58
CA GLY A 58 -5.03 -20.76 -25.70
C GLY A 58 -4.96 -19.48 -24.84
N LEU A 59 -6.08 -19.01 -24.28
CA LEU A 59 -6.13 -17.89 -23.34
C LEU A 59 -5.78 -18.32 -21.90
N PHE A 60 -5.97 -19.61 -21.57
CA PHE A 60 -5.78 -20.15 -20.21
C PHE A 60 -4.42 -20.82 -20.01
N ASP A 61 -3.79 -21.30 -21.08
CA ASP A 61 -2.54 -22.10 -21.06
C ASP A 61 -1.38 -21.49 -20.28
N ARG A 62 -1.33 -20.16 -20.16
CA ARG A 62 -0.20 -19.47 -19.50
C ARG A 62 -0.30 -19.45 -17.98
N ARG A 63 -1.51 -19.62 -17.41
CA ARG A 63 -1.70 -19.58 -15.95
C ARG A 63 -1.25 -20.88 -15.28
N ARG A 64 -1.38 -22.01 -15.98
CA ARG A 64 -1.06 -23.34 -15.44
C ARG A 64 0.42 -23.70 -15.54
N LYS A 65 1.13 -23.25 -16.59
CA LYS A 65 2.54 -23.59 -16.82
C LYS A 65 3.55 -22.96 -15.85
N ARG A 66 3.14 -22.02 -14.97
CA ARG A 66 4.06 -21.36 -14.03
C ARG A 66 4.19 -22.05 -12.67
N LYS A 67 3.63 -23.25 -12.47
CA LYS A 67 3.84 -24.03 -11.23
C LYS A 67 4.55 -25.36 -11.37
N GLU A 68 4.73 -25.91 -12.55
CA GLU A 68 5.49 -27.16 -12.73
C GLU A 68 5.95 -27.29 -14.18
N SER A 69 7.16 -26.84 -14.47
CA SER A 69 7.93 -27.40 -15.59
C SER A 69 9.40 -27.30 -15.26
N VAL A 70 9.92 -28.43 -14.76
CA VAL A 70 11.32 -28.82 -14.85
C VAL A 70 11.72 -28.67 -16.31
N SER A 71 12.65 -27.75 -16.58
CA SER A 71 13.20 -27.55 -17.91
C SER A 71 13.99 -28.78 -18.32
N SER A 72 13.39 -29.62 -19.16
CA SER A 72 14.10 -30.52 -20.05
C SER A 72 14.79 -29.69 -21.12
N SER A 73 16.11 -29.52 -20.99
CA SER A 73 16.98 -29.15 -22.12
C SER A 73 18.23 -30.02 -22.08
N LYS A 74 18.20 -31.08 -22.87
CA LYS A 74 19.33 -31.99 -23.16
C LYS A 74 20.04 -31.47 -24.41
N ARG A 75 21.37 -31.37 -24.29
CA ARG A 75 22.42 -31.52 -25.32
C ARG A 75 22.34 -30.67 -26.60
N SER A 76 23.38 -29.86 -26.79
CA SER A 76 24.37 -30.13 -27.84
C SER A 76 25.74 -29.61 -27.41
N ALA A 77 26.74 -30.50 -27.53
CA ALA A 77 28.14 -30.26 -27.27
C ALA A 77 28.87 -30.24 -28.62
N VAL A 78 29.62 -29.17 -28.90
CA VAL A 78 30.78 -29.08 -29.83
C VAL A 78 31.49 -27.79 -29.39
N ASP A 79 32.58 -27.87 -28.64
CA ASP A 79 33.99 -27.89 -29.09
C ASP A 79 34.43 -26.61 -29.82
N GLY A 80 35.53 -26.01 -29.38
CA GLY A 80 36.05 -24.75 -29.93
C GLY A 80 36.81 -23.88 -28.93
N THR A 81 38.04 -24.28 -28.66
CA THR A 81 39.17 -23.48 -28.17
C THR A 81 39.21 -22.04 -28.70
N ASN A 82 39.40 -21.05 -27.82
CA ASN A 82 40.49 -20.08 -27.98
C ASN A 82 40.72 -19.17 -26.76
N GLU A 83 41.95 -19.29 -26.29
CA GLU A 83 42.78 -18.37 -25.53
C GLU A 83 42.69 -16.88 -25.96
N ARG A 84 42.64 -15.96 -24.97
CA ARG A 84 43.66 -14.91 -24.70
C ARG A 84 43.09 -13.58 -24.15
N LEU A 85 43.51 -13.33 -22.90
CA LEU A 85 44.16 -12.12 -22.37
C LEU A 85 43.35 -10.86 -21.95
N ASN A 86 43.77 -10.42 -20.76
CA ASN A 86 43.78 -9.07 -20.17
C ASN A 86 42.44 -8.55 -19.60
N GLY A 87 42.33 -8.19 -18.32
CA GLY A 87 43.32 -8.07 -17.27
C GLY A 87 42.70 -7.44 -16.01
N ARG A 88 43.53 -7.35 -14.97
CA ARG A 88 43.32 -6.69 -13.67
C ARG A 88 42.60 -7.51 -12.59
N ARG A 89 43.39 -8.38 -11.95
CA ARG A 89 43.15 -8.92 -10.61
C ARG A 89 43.00 -7.77 -9.61
N VAL A 90 41.80 -7.57 -9.11
CA VAL A 90 41.59 -6.98 -7.79
C VAL A 90 41.64 -8.14 -6.80
N VAL A 91 42.57 -8.09 -5.85
CA VAL A 91 42.68 -9.06 -4.76
C VAL A 91 41.42 -8.92 -3.91
N ALA A 92 40.51 -9.90 -4.01
CA ALA A 92 39.36 -9.99 -3.13
C ALA A 92 39.85 -10.32 -1.72
N MET A 93 39.74 -9.35 -0.80
CA MET A 93 39.94 -9.62 0.61
C MET A 93 38.90 -10.62 1.09
N VAL A 94 39.39 -11.68 1.74
CA VAL A 94 38.60 -12.75 2.32
C VAL A 94 37.67 -12.17 3.39
N PRO A 95 36.34 -12.39 3.31
CA PRO A 95 35.44 -12.02 4.39
C PRO A 95 35.79 -12.83 5.63
N ILE A 96 36.15 -12.15 6.71
CA ILE A 96 36.32 -12.74 8.03
C ILE A 96 34.93 -13.22 8.49
N HIS A 97 34.73 -14.54 8.47
CA HIS A 97 33.55 -15.16 9.07
C HIS A 97 33.67 -15.07 10.60
N GLU A 98 33.04 -14.08 11.21
CA GLU A 98 32.73 -14.11 12.64
C GLU A 98 31.62 -15.14 12.87
N SER A 99 32.02 -16.35 13.23
CA SER A 99 31.14 -17.37 13.78
C SER A 99 30.71 -16.96 15.19
N THR A 100 29.62 -16.21 15.31
CA THR A 100 28.85 -16.13 16.55
C THR A 100 27.95 -17.37 16.63
N PRO A 101 28.08 -18.21 17.67
CA PRO A 101 27.27 -19.43 17.80
C PRO A 101 25.82 -19.04 18.10
N ALA A 102 24.92 -19.37 17.18
CA ALA A 102 23.49 -19.32 17.43
C ALA A 102 23.16 -20.39 18.48
N LYS A 103 22.88 -19.94 19.70
CA LYS A 103 22.44 -20.76 20.81
C LYS A 103 21.00 -21.21 20.56
N ASP A 104 20.79 -22.52 20.54
CA ASP A 104 19.51 -23.21 20.42
C ASP A 104 18.41 -22.59 21.30
N LEU A 105 17.29 -22.24 20.66
CA LEU A 105 16.04 -21.85 21.32
C LEU A 105 14.88 -22.81 20.98
N SER A 106 15.19 -24.01 20.47
CA SER A 106 14.19 -25.03 20.13
C SER A 106 13.53 -25.73 21.33
N ASP A 107 14.04 -25.53 22.55
CA ASP A 107 13.62 -26.31 23.72
C ASP A 107 12.47 -25.71 24.55
N VAL A 108 11.92 -24.55 24.17
CA VAL A 108 10.90 -23.87 25.02
C VAL A 108 9.45 -24.26 24.67
N SER A 109 9.20 -25.01 23.59
CA SER A 109 7.82 -25.27 23.14
C SER A 109 7.22 -26.62 23.56
N ALA A 110 7.87 -27.39 24.44
CA ALA A 110 7.43 -28.73 24.85
C ALA A 110 6.65 -28.79 26.20
N PHE A 111 6.41 -27.65 26.88
CA PHE A 111 5.92 -27.65 28.27
C PHE A 111 4.45 -27.32 28.50
N LEU A 112 3.57 -27.43 27.51
CA LEU A 112 2.11 -27.35 27.74
C LEU A 112 1.43 -28.69 27.44
N LYS A 113 1.55 -29.58 28.42
CA LYS A 113 0.74 -30.80 28.60
C LYS A 113 -0.69 -30.45 29.04
N ASN A 114 -1.66 -30.89 28.24
CA ASN A 114 -3.01 -31.45 28.48
C ASN A 114 -3.86 -31.01 29.69
N PRO A 115 -5.21 -31.06 29.53
CA PRO A 115 -5.88 -32.18 30.18
C PRO A 115 -6.84 -32.99 29.29
N LEU A 116 -6.92 -34.27 29.68
CA LEU A 116 -7.80 -35.35 29.23
C LEU A 116 -9.29 -35.03 29.43
N THR A 117 -10.16 -35.52 28.53
CA THR A 117 -11.26 -36.46 28.85
C THR A 117 -12.04 -36.88 27.59
N SER A 118 -11.87 -38.13 27.18
CA SER A 118 -12.86 -39.00 26.51
C SER A 118 -13.68 -39.74 27.61
N PRO A 119 -14.80 -40.47 27.36
CA PRO A 119 -15.23 -41.26 26.17
C PRO A 119 -16.68 -40.96 25.71
N SER A 120 -17.28 -41.49 24.64
CA SER A 120 -17.50 -42.91 24.27
C SER A 120 -18.04 -43.05 22.83
N GLU A 121 -17.80 -44.25 22.27
CA GLU A 121 -18.47 -45.03 21.20
C GLU A 121 -19.85 -44.51 20.71
N THR A 122 -20.23 -44.64 19.43
CA THR A 122 -20.48 -45.91 18.72
C THR A 122 -20.50 -45.71 17.18
N GLU A 123 -20.24 -46.82 16.52
CA GLU A 123 -20.17 -47.15 15.09
C GLU A 123 -21.25 -46.59 14.14
N GLN A 124 -20.90 -46.64 12.85
CA GLN A 124 -21.66 -47.24 11.74
C GLN A 124 -21.74 -46.42 10.44
N SER A 125 -21.60 -47.20 9.38
CA SER A 125 -21.51 -46.91 7.97
C SER A 125 -22.70 -46.13 7.39
N SER A 126 -22.43 -45.40 6.31
CA SER A 126 -23.07 -45.57 4.99
C SER A 126 -23.03 -44.27 4.17
N SER A 127 -22.55 -44.37 2.93
CA SER A 127 -23.02 -43.54 1.80
C SER A 127 -24.35 -44.12 1.28
N PRO A 128 -25.05 -43.60 0.24
CA PRO A 128 -25.00 -42.33 -0.50
C PRO A 128 -26.41 -41.71 -0.75
N ASN A 129 -26.52 -40.46 -1.28
CA ASN A 129 -27.43 -40.08 -2.41
C ASN A 129 -27.66 -38.57 -2.60
N ARG A 130 -27.27 -38.10 -3.79
CA ARG A 130 -28.10 -37.49 -4.85
C ARG A 130 -29.52 -37.00 -4.50
N ARG A 131 -29.77 -35.70 -4.73
CA ARG A 131 -31.01 -34.99 -5.18
C ARG A 131 -30.59 -33.52 -5.42
N MET A 132 -30.55 -32.93 -6.62
CA MET A 132 -31.56 -32.70 -7.66
C MET A 132 -32.86 -32.09 -7.12
N ILE A 133 -32.94 -30.75 -7.13
CA ILE A 133 -34.19 -30.00 -7.25
C ILE A 133 -33.96 -28.82 -8.19
N THR A 134 -34.65 -28.88 -9.32
CA THR A 134 -35.00 -27.81 -10.24
C THR A 134 -36.24 -27.06 -9.75
N ARG A 135 -36.30 -25.75 -9.99
CA ARG A 135 -37.50 -24.90 -10.19
C ARG A 135 -36.96 -23.52 -10.60
N SER A 136 -37.08 -23.04 -11.85
CA SER A 136 -38.30 -22.54 -12.51
C SER A 136 -39.09 -21.62 -11.57
N SER A 137 -39.46 -20.38 -11.85
CA SER A 137 -39.71 -19.64 -13.10
C SER A 137 -40.46 -18.34 -12.71
N LEU A 138 -40.55 -17.36 -13.63
CA LEU A 138 -41.62 -16.33 -13.74
C LEU A 138 -41.78 -15.30 -12.60
N ALA A 139 -42.18 -14.03 -12.77
CA ALA A 139 -42.58 -13.15 -13.87
C ALA A 139 -42.39 -11.70 -13.34
N ILE A 140 -41.88 -10.73 -14.10
CA ILE A 140 -42.64 -9.76 -14.93
C ILE A 140 -44.03 -9.42 -14.38
N ALA A 141 -44.19 -8.20 -13.87
CA ALA A 141 -45.41 -7.41 -13.95
C ALA A 141 -45.08 -5.91 -13.82
N ASP A 142 -45.20 -5.20 -14.95
CA ASP A 142 -45.48 -3.77 -15.04
C ASP A 142 -46.80 -3.45 -14.34
N ILE A 143 -46.83 -2.44 -13.47
CA ILE A 143 -48.01 -1.57 -13.26
C ILE A 143 -47.52 -0.16 -12.93
N ALA A 144 -47.83 0.78 -13.83
CA ALA A 144 -47.82 2.21 -13.56
C ALA A 144 -49.10 2.60 -12.82
N THR A 145 -49.02 3.39 -11.76
CA THR A 145 -49.94 4.52 -11.45
C THR A 145 -49.55 5.25 -10.16
N ASP A 146 -49.61 6.57 -10.28
CA ASP A 146 -50.08 7.57 -9.32
C ASP A 146 -49.21 8.09 -8.16
N ILE A 147 -48.95 9.39 -8.33
CA ILE A 147 -48.63 10.44 -7.37
C ILE A 147 -49.66 10.47 -6.23
N PRO A 148 -49.20 10.68 -4.98
CA PRO A 148 -49.87 11.66 -4.13
C PRO A 148 -48.90 12.67 -3.49
N PRO A 149 -49.38 13.87 -3.11
CA PRO A 149 -48.57 14.93 -2.55
C PRO A 149 -48.23 14.72 -1.06
N SER A 150 -47.20 15.44 -0.65
CA SER A 150 -46.67 15.63 0.71
C SER A 150 -47.71 15.65 1.84
N PRO A 151 -47.33 15.21 3.05
CA PRO A 151 -47.02 16.21 4.07
C PRO A 151 -45.82 15.88 4.98
N GLU A 152 -45.11 16.94 5.35
CA GLU A 152 -44.63 17.29 6.70
C GLU A 152 -44.06 16.22 7.64
N THR A 153 -42.78 16.44 7.97
CA THR A 153 -42.28 16.58 9.36
C THR A 153 -42.77 15.57 10.38
N GLY A 154 -41.97 14.53 10.62
CA GLY A 154 -42.13 13.69 11.80
C GLY A 154 -41.16 12.52 11.85
N THR A 155 -40.32 12.56 12.87
CA THR A 155 -39.61 11.44 13.52
C THR A 155 -38.51 10.71 12.75
N ALA A 156 -37.29 10.93 13.25
CA ALA A 156 -36.12 10.11 13.03
C ALA A 156 -36.47 8.62 13.22
N VAL A 157 -36.33 7.90 12.11
CA VAL A 157 -36.46 6.45 12.05
C VAL A 157 -35.31 5.82 12.84
N ASP A 158 -35.66 5.29 14.01
CA ASP A 158 -34.81 4.42 14.82
C ASP A 158 -34.69 3.06 14.13
N GLN A 159 -33.76 2.97 13.17
CA GLN A 159 -33.54 1.83 12.28
C GLN A 159 -32.82 0.64 12.97
N SER A 160 -32.71 0.65 14.31
CA SER A 160 -31.85 -0.29 15.05
C SER A 160 -32.57 -1.43 15.79
N LEU A 161 -33.91 -1.41 15.87
CA LEU A 161 -34.66 -2.34 16.74
C LEU A 161 -35.47 -3.45 16.06
N LEU A 162 -35.63 -3.44 14.74
CA LEU A 162 -36.46 -4.45 14.06
C LEU A 162 -35.72 -5.70 13.56
N ASP A 163 -34.39 -5.77 13.69
CA ASP A 163 -33.61 -6.91 13.18
C ASP A 163 -33.21 -7.93 14.26
N ARG A 164 -33.89 -7.91 15.43
CA ARG A 164 -33.58 -8.80 16.55
C ARG A 164 -34.52 -10.00 16.69
N THR A 165 -35.64 -10.03 15.97
CA THR A 165 -36.69 -11.05 16.16
C THR A 165 -36.64 -12.22 15.16
N ILE A 166 -35.77 -12.19 14.13
CA ILE A 166 -35.59 -13.29 13.17
C ILE A 166 -34.39 -14.21 13.53
N ILE A 167 -33.71 -13.96 14.66
CA ILE A 167 -32.46 -14.66 15.02
C ILE A 167 -32.70 -15.99 15.80
N SER A 168 -33.92 -16.30 16.24
CA SER A 168 -34.15 -17.45 17.14
C SER A 168 -34.19 -18.84 16.47
N ALA A 169 -34.15 -18.94 15.13
CA ALA A 169 -34.21 -20.23 14.42
C ALA A 169 -32.97 -20.56 13.58
N LEU A 170 -31.90 -19.77 13.68
CA LEU A 170 -30.67 -20.01 12.92
C LEU A 170 -29.75 -20.99 13.69
N PRO A 171 -29.29 -22.09 13.07
CA PRO A 171 -28.45 -23.06 13.74
C PRO A 171 -27.16 -22.39 14.22
N VAL A 172 -26.87 -22.48 15.52
CA VAL A 172 -25.74 -21.82 16.22
C VAL A 172 -24.39 -22.07 15.52
N ASN A 173 -24.25 -23.23 14.86
CA ASN A 173 -23.05 -23.60 14.11
C ASN A 173 -22.79 -22.71 12.87
N SER A 174 -23.84 -22.15 12.26
CA SER A 174 -23.74 -21.26 11.09
C SER A 174 -23.22 -19.88 11.47
N LEU A 175 -23.66 -19.33 12.60
CA LEU A 175 -23.23 -18.03 13.10
C LEU A 175 -21.73 -18.04 13.44
N LEU A 176 -21.25 -19.13 14.05
CA LEU A 176 -19.84 -19.30 14.38
C LEU A 176 -18.97 -19.37 13.12
N GLN A 177 -19.44 -20.03 12.05
CA GLN A 177 -18.73 -20.05 10.77
C GLN A 177 -18.70 -18.67 10.10
N ILE A 178 -19.80 -17.91 10.14
CA ILE A 178 -19.86 -16.55 9.60
C ILE A 178 -18.91 -15.63 10.36
N MET A 179 -18.88 -15.70 11.69
CA MET A 179 -17.94 -14.94 12.52
C MET A 179 -16.49 -15.32 12.22
N LYS A 180 -16.16 -16.62 12.11
CA LYS A 180 -14.82 -17.07 11.72
C LYS A 180 -14.41 -16.57 10.33
N ARG A 181 -15.32 -16.55 9.36
CA ARG A 181 -15.06 -16.01 8.01
C ARG A 181 -14.83 -14.50 8.06
N LYS A 182 -15.65 -13.75 8.80
CA LYS A 182 -15.46 -12.30 9.01
C LYS A 182 -14.13 -12.00 9.71
N GLN A 183 -13.78 -12.75 10.75
CA GLN A 183 -12.51 -12.60 11.46
C GLN A 183 -11.31 -12.86 10.54
N LYS A 184 -11.34 -13.92 9.72
CA LYS A 184 -10.28 -14.20 8.73
C LYS A 184 -10.17 -13.08 7.69
N ALA A 185 -11.29 -12.53 7.22
CA ALA A 185 -11.30 -11.42 6.27
C ALA A 185 -10.72 -10.12 6.90
N VAL A 186 -11.06 -9.83 8.15
CA VAL A 186 -10.49 -8.70 8.90
C VAL A 186 -9.00 -8.90 9.13
N ALA A 187 -8.56 -10.08 9.55
CA ALA A 187 -7.15 -10.40 9.75
C ALA A 187 -6.35 -10.29 8.44
N TYR A 188 -6.89 -10.77 7.32
CA TYR A 188 -6.26 -10.62 6.00
C TYR A 188 -6.15 -9.15 5.58
N ARG A 189 -7.20 -8.34 5.78
CA ARG A 189 -7.19 -6.91 5.49
C ARG A 189 -6.17 -6.17 6.35
N ALA A 190 -6.09 -6.51 7.64
CA ALA A 190 -5.11 -5.97 8.57
C ALA A 190 -3.67 -6.33 8.15
N ASN A 191 -3.40 -7.60 7.80
CA ASN A 191 -2.08 -8.02 7.32
C ASN A 191 -1.69 -7.31 6.01
N LYS A 192 -2.65 -7.13 5.10
CA LYS A 192 -2.42 -6.36 3.85
C LYS A 192 -2.12 -4.90 4.15
N SER A 193 -2.85 -4.25 5.06
CA SER A 193 -2.54 -2.88 5.45
C SER A 193 -1.17 -2.79 6.13
N LEU A 194 -0.83 -3.70 7.05
CA LEU A 194 0.48 -3.74 7.70
C LEU A 194 1.61 -3.90 6.69
N TYR A 195 1.45 -4.74 5.67
CA TYR A 195 2.44 -4.89 4.60
C TYR A 195 2.61 -3.60 3.79
N LEU A 196 1.51 -2.92 3.43
CA LEU A 196 1.56 -1.64 2.73
C LEU A 196 2.19 -0.54 3.59
N THR A 197 1.83 -0.45 4.87
CA THR A 197 2.42 0.50 5.81
C THR A 197 3.91 0.20 5.99
N ARG A 198 4.30 -1.07 6.09
CA ARG A 198 5.71 -1.47 6.14
C ARG A 198 6.46 -1.07 4.87
N SER A 199 5.90 -1.34 3.69
CA SER A 199 6.52 -0.97 2.41
C SER A 199 6.64 0.54 2.23
N PHE A 200 5.67 1.29 2.75
CA PHE A 200 5.69 2.74 2.75
C PHE A 200 6.70 3.29 3.75
N LEU A 201 6.78 2.73 4.96
CA LEU A 201 7.75 3.11 5.99
C LEU A 201 9.16 2.58 5.73
N SER A 202 9.36 1.65 4.79
CA SER A 202 10.69 1.15 4.43
C SER A 202 11.36 1.96 3.33
N ASN A 203 10.70 2.98 2.79
CA ASN A 203 11.26 3.84 1.77
C ASN A 203 11.85 5.09 2.46
N ALA A 204 13.17 5.28 2.41
CA ALA A 204 13.82 6.39 3.09
C ALA A 204 13.34 7.74 2.57
N ARG A 205 12.93 7.83 1.30
CA ARG A 205 12.37 9.07 0.74
C ARG A 205 11.03 9.43 1.39
N THR A 206 10.13 8.45 1.56
CA THR A 206 8.84 8.71 2.22
C THR A 206 9.07 9.06 3.69
N ILE A 207 9.95 8.35 4.40
CA ILE A 207 10.32 8.67 5.79
C ILE A 207 10.86 10.10 5.90
N TRP A 208 11.77 10.51 5.02
CA TRP A 208 12.32 11.86 4.98
C TRP A 208 11.24 12.91 4.70
N THR A 209 10.36 12.68 3.72
CA THR A 209 9.25 13.63 3.45
C THR A 209 8.26 13.73 4.60
N VAL A 210 7.92 12.59 5.24
CA VAL A 210 7.01 12.55 6.38
C VAL A 210 7.63 13.23 7.59
N SER A 211 8.93 13.07 7.82
CA SER A 211 9.62 13.75 8.93
C SER A 211 9.68 15.26 8.72
N VAL A 212 9.98 15.73 7.50
CA VAL A 212 9.92 17.16 7.13
C VAL A 212 8.50 17.71 7.32
N LEU A 213 7.48 16.98 6.87
CA LEU A 213 6.07 17.39 7.03
C LEU A 213 5.66 17.45 8.50
N ALA A 214 6.06 16.46 9.31
CA ALA A 214 5.78 16.44 10.74
C ALA A 214 6.47 17.60 11.47
N GLN A 215 7.71 17.93 11.11
CA GLN A 215 8.41 19.10 11.65
C GLN A 215 7.71 20.40 11.27
N PHE A 216 7.32 20.54 10.00
CA PHE A 216 6.57 21.71 9.54
C PHE A 216 5.24 21.85 10.28
N LEU A 217 4.49 20.76 10.42
CA LEU A 217 3.22 20.76 11.15
C LEU A 217 3.42 21.14 12.62
N TYR A 218 4.49 20.64 13.26
CA TYR A 218 4.84 21.02 14.63
C TYR A 218 5.15 22.51 14.75
N ILE A 219 5.95 23.08 13.84
CA ILE A 219 6.22 24.51 13.79
C ILE A 219 4.91 25.29 13.57
N TYR A 220 4.09 24.86 12.61
CA TYR A 220 2.81 25.49 12.31
C TYR A 220 1.90 25.54 13.54
N VAL A 221 1.71 24.40 14.23
CA VAL A 221 0.86 24.33 15.42
C VAL A 221 1.45 25.15 16.59
N SER A 222 2.77 25.23 16.70
CA SER A 222 3.44 25.90 17.84
C SER A 222 3.60 27.41 17.65
N VAL A 223 3.75 27.88 16.41
CA VAL A 223 3.94 29.31 16.09
C VAL A 223 2.60 30.03 15.94
N VAL A 224 1.57 29.34 15.44
CA VAL A 224 0.28 29.98 15.20
C VAL A 224 -0.47 30.15 16.53
N PRO A 225 -0.82 31.40 16.92
CA PRO A 225 -1.61 31.65 18.11
C PRO A 225 -3.07 31.29 17.84
N TRP A 226 -3.44 30.04 18.10
CA TRP A 226 -4.80 29.53 17.88
C TRP A 226 -5.83 30.35 18.67
N GLN A 227 -6.81 30.89 17.95
CA GLN A 227 -7.99 31.54 18.52
C GLN A 227 -9.16 30.56 18.48
N PHE A 228 -10.07 30.64 19.45
CA PHE A 228 -11.22 29.74 19.54
C PHE A 228 -12.49 30.50 19.22
N LEU A 229 -13.21 30.06 18.18
CA LEU A 229 -14.54 30.57 17.89
C LEU A 229 -15.51 29.79 18.76
N HIS A 230 -16.12 30.48 19.73
CA HIS A 230 -17.20 29.94 20.55
C HIS A 230 -18.52 30.18 19.81
N ILE A 231 -19.12 29.12 19.26
CA ILE A 231 -20.47 29.21 18.69
C ILE A 231 -21.44 28.79 19.80
N PRO A 232 -22.18 29.73 20.42
CA PRO A 232 -23.20 29.35 21.38
C PRO A 232 -24.34 28.66 20.63
N PHE A 233 -24.63 27.40 20.97
CA PHE A 233 -25.89 26.79 20.60
C PHE A 233 -26.95 27.39 21.53
N SER A 234 -27.45 28.55 21.16
CA SER A 234 -28.74 28.99 21.67
C SER A 234 -29.73 27.95 21.16
N ALA A 235 -30.11 27.00 22.02
CA ALA A 235 -31.38 26.35 21.85
C ALA A 235 -32.39 27.51 21.82
N THR A 236 -32.91 27.81 20.64
CA THR A 236 -34.03 28.73 20.45
C THR A 236 -35.27 28.08 21.08
N SER A 237 -35.24 27.83 22.38
CA SER A 237 -36.43 28.02 23.18
C SER A 237 -36.51 29.53 23.36
N THR A 238 -37.13 30.21 22.39
CA THR A 238 -37.83 31.46 22.72
C THR A 238 -38.57 31.19 24.03
N PRO A 239 -38.20 31.83 25.15
CA PRO A 239 -38.95 31.65 26.37
C PRO A 239 -40.41 31.98 26.02
N ALA A 240 -41.31 31.04 26.27
CA ALA A 240 -42.73 31.26 26.05
C ALA A 240 -43.10 32.57 26.79
N LEU A 241 -43.77 33.47 26.08
CA LEU A 241 -44.14 34.83 26.52
C LEU A 241 -45.19 34.82 27.65
N SER A 242 -45.25 33.78 28.49
CA SER A 242 -46.32 33.59 29.47
C SER A 242 -45.88 33.66 30.93
N ASP A 243 -44.60 33.69 31.24
CA ASP A 243 -44.14 33.80 32.65
C ASP A 243 -43.50 35.16 32.91
N THR A 244 -44.33 36.20 32.97
CA THR A 244 -44.01 37.43 33.71
C THR A 244 -44.17 37.15 35.20
N PRO A 245 -43.11 37.06 36.01
CA PRO A 245 -43.27 36.99 37.46
C PRO A 245 -43.78 38.34 38.00
N PRO A 246 -44.66 38.34 39.02
CA PRO A 246 -45.17 39.55 39.61
C PRO A 246 -44.05 40.40 40.25
N PRO A 247 -44.10 41.74 40.12
CA PRO A 247 -43.02 42.63 40.52
C PRO A 247 -43.04 42.91 42.02
N THR A 248 -42.73 41.94 42.89
CA THR A 248 -42.60 42.25 44.34
C THR A 248 -41.87 41.22 45.20
N VAL A 249 -40.64 40.78 44.86
CA VAL A 249 -39.79 40.12 45.89
C VAL A 249 -38.32 40.50 45.73
N VAL A 250 -37.75 40.86 46.88
CA VAL A 250 -36.38 41.30 47.22
C VAL A 250 -35.28 40.51 46.49
N PRO A 251 -34.18 41.16 46.05
CA PRO A 251 -33.06 40.50 45.39
C PRO A 251 -32.31 39.58 46.38
N GLN A 252 -32.54 38.28 46.26
CA GLN A 252 -31.72 37.27 46.91
C GLN A 252 -30.51 36.97 46.00
N PRO A 253 -29.28 36.88 46.52
CA PRO A 253 -28.10 36.57 45.71
C PRO A 253 -28.25 35.15 45.14
N ALA A 254 -28.67 35.09 43.87
CA ALA A 254 -28.86 33.85 43.15
C ALA A 254 -27.53 33.11 43.08
N LEU A 255 -27.48 31.93 43.70
CA LEU A 255 -26.42 30.97 43.45
C LEU A 255 -26.30 30.75 41.94
N SER A 256 -25.06 30.83 41.45
CA SER A 256 -24.61 30.62 40.08
C SER A 256 -25.34 29.46 39.38
N GLN A 257 -26.46 29.74 38.73
CA GLN A 257 -27.04 28.84 37.73
C GLN A 257 -26.12 28.88 36.52
N SER A 258 -25.12 28.00 36.49
CA SER A 258 -24.33 27.74 35.30
C SER A 258 -25.24 27.01 34.30
N TRP A 259 -25.90 27.78 33.45
CA TRP A 259 -26.53 27.24 32.25
C TRP A 259 -25.41 26.59 31.43
N ASN A 260 -25.36 25.25 31.46
CA ASN A 260 -24.43 24.46 30.66
C ASN A 260 -24.87 24.55 29.19
N PHE A 261 -24.63 25.69 28.55
CA PHE A 261 -24.75 25.80 27.11
C PHE A 261 -23.69 24.88 26.49
N ILE A 262 -24.15 23.87 25.75
CA ILE A 262 -23.27 23.09 24.87
C ILE A 262 -22.69 24.10 23.88
N SER A 263 -21.39 24.40 23.99
CA SER A 263 -20.69 25.26 23.04
C SER A 263 -19.71 24.39 22.25
N ILE A 264 -19.69 24.57 20.93
CA ILE A 264 -18.64 24.00 20.10
C ILE A 264 -17.57 25.07 19.94
N THR A 265 -16.35 24.71 20.32
CA THR A 265 -15.16 25.53 20.13
C THR A 265 -14.43 25.07 18.88
N ILE A 266 -14.35 25.95 17.88
CA ILE A 266 -13.61 25.67 16.65
C ILE A 266 -12.30 26.47 16.71
N PRO A 267 -11.12 25.81 16.80
CA PRO A 267 -9.85 26.51 16.72
C PRO A 267 -9.62 27.01 15.30
N TYR A 268 -9.24 28.27 15.16
CA TYR A 268 -8.86 28.87 13.88
C TYR A 268 -7.56 29.67 14.01
N PRO A 269 -6.72 29.67 12.96
CA PRO A 269 -5.52 30.50 12.92
C PRO A 269 -5.93 31.95 12.59
N PRO A 270 -5.57 32.96 13.39
CA PRO A 270 -5.87 34.35 13.05
C PRO A 270 -5.06 34.75 11.81
N LEU A 271 -5.74 35.31 10.80
CA LEU A 271 -5.16 35.64 9.48
C LEU A 271 -3.94 36.58 9.60
N GLY A 272 -3.94 37.49 10.57
CA GLY A 272 -2.82 38.40 10.83
C GLY A 272 -1.51 37.69 11.21
N THR A 273 -1.56 36.42 11.64
CA THR A 273 -0.35 35.61 11.89
C THR A 273 0.44 35.41 10.60
N PHE A 274 -0.25 35.21 9.48
CA PHE A 274 0.38 34.97 8.18
C PHE A 274 0.91 36.25 7.54
N GLU A 275 0.45 37.42 7.99
CA GLU A 275 1.00 38.72 7.60
C GLU A 275 2.27 39.06 8.41
N SER A 276 2.45 38.45 9.59
CA SER A 276 3.60 38.70 10.44
C SER A 276 4.91 38.22 9.80
N HIS A 277 5.88 39.14 9.68
CA HIS A 277 7.24 38.84 9.24
C HIS A 277 7.93 37.77 10.10
N ILE A 278 7.57 37.67 11.38
CA ILE A 278 8.16 36.72 12.34
C ILE A 278 7.82 35.28 11.94
N PHE A 279 6.57 35.03 11.56
CA PHE A 279 6.11 33.72 11.10
C PHE A 279 6.97 33.24 9.91
N TRP A 280 7.10 34.09 8.89
CA TRP A 280 7.91 33.79 7.72
C TRP A 280 9.39 33.66 8.04
N THR A 281 9.92 34.45 8.97
CA THR A 281 11.31 34.33 9.42
C THR A 281 11.58 32.96 10.04
N ILE A 282 10.70 32.49 10.93
CA ILE A 282 10.81 31.16 11.56
C ILE A 282 10.74 30.07 10.50
N VAL A 283 9.74 30.12 9.60
CA VAL A 283 9.57 29.14 8.52
C VAL A 283 10.80 29.12 7.62
N PHE A 284 11.37 30.27 7.28
CA PHE A 284 12.55 30.39 6.43
C PHE A 284 13.81 29.81 7.08
N HIS A 285 14.05 30.13 8.37
CA HIS A 285 15.19 29.58 9.13
C HIS A 285 15.09 28.08 9.34
N TRP A 286 13.88 27.53 9.40
CA TRP A 286 13.69 26.08 9.38
C TRP A 286 13.89 25.48 7.98
N PHE A 287 13.32 26.10 6.95
CA PHE A 287 13.30 25.57 5.59
C PHE A 287 14.69 25.41 4.98
N ILE A 288 15.59 26.39 5.20
CA ILE A 288 16.94 26.38 4.61
C ILE A 288 17.73 25.12 4.99
N PRO A 289 18.04 24.87 6.28
CA PRO A 289 18.86 23.72 6.68
C PRO A 289 18.10 22.39 6.58
N THR A 290 16.77 22.41 6.67
CA THR A 290 15.96 21.19 6.72
C THR A 290 15.59 20.67 5.34
N VAL A 291 15.31 21.55 4.39
CA VAL A 291 14.74 21.18 3.08
C VAL A 291 15.64 21.64 1.95
N LEU A 292 15.94 22.94 1.86
CA LEU A 292 16.61 23.51 0.69
C LEU A 292 18.02 22.92 0.50
N ILE A 293 18.88 23.02 1.52
CA ILE A 293 20.27 22.55 1.44
C ILE A 293 20.31 21.02 1.19
N PRO A 294 19.57 20.18 1.93
CA PRO A 294 19.52 18.73 1.69
C PRO A 294 19.05 18.33 0.29
N VAL A 295 17.99 18.97 -0.22
CA VAL A 295 17.44 18.64 -1.54
C VAL A 295 18.41 19.02 -2.64
N VAL A 296 19.00 20.22 -2.59
CA VAL A 296 20.00 20.66 -3.56
C VAL A 296 21.21 19.71 -3.54
N ALA A 297 21.71 19.35 -2.36
CA ALA A 297 22.85 18.44 -2.26
C ALA A 297 22.53 17.02 -2.72
N GLY A 298 21.35 16.48 -2.37
CA GLY A 298 20.92 15.15 -2.82
C GLY A 298 20.65 15.06 -4.33
N VAL A 299 20.40 16.20 -5.00
CA VAL A 299 20.30 16.30 -6.46
C VAL A 299 21.68 16.40 -7.11
N LEU A 300 22.60 17.16 -6.50
CA LEU A 300 23.94 17.39 -7.05
C LEU A 300 24.90 16.21 -6.81
N ILE A 301 24.73 15.51 -5.70
CA ILE A 301 25.63 14.45 -5.24
C ILE A 301 24.80 13.18 -5.08
N SER A 302 25.15 12.14 -5.86
CA SER A 302 24.54 10.82 -5.75
C SER A 302 25.63 9.78 -5.55
N PHE A 303 25.52 9.00 -4.47
CA PHE A 303 26.39 7.84 -4.24
C PHE A 303 25.82 6.56 -4.88
N ARG A 304 24.62 6.62 -5.46
CA ARG A 304 24.05 5.49 -6.19
C ARG A 304 24.69 5.44 -7.57
N PRO A 305 25.39 4.35 -7.93
CA PRO A 305 25.87 4.20 -9.29
C PRO A 305 24.67 4.29 -10.24
N PRO A 306 24.76 5.07 -11.33
CA PRO A 306 23.66 5.14 -12.29
C PRO A 306 23.31 3.71 -12.70
N PRO A 307 22.01 3.34 -12.72
CA PRO A 307 21.62 2.01 -13.15
C PRO A 307 22.25 1.78 -14.51
N LEU A 308 23.09 0.74 -14.63
CA LEU A 308 23.71 0.41 -15.91
C LEU A 308 22.56 0.27 -16.90
N LYS A 309 22.41 1.26 -17.78
CA LYS A 309 21.46 1.17 -18.89
C LYS A 309 21.84 -0.13 -19.58
N PRO A 310 20.92 -1.11 -19.68
CA PRO A 310 21.24 -2.35 -20.36
C PRO A 310 21.75 -1.94 -21.73
N SER A 311 23.06 -2.09 -21.92
CA SER A 311 23.73 -1.62 -23.11
C SER A 311 22.95 -2.22 -24.26
N THR A 312 22.41 -1.37 -25.12
CA THR A 312 21.64 -1.73 -26.33
C THR A 312 22.57 -2.41 -27.35
N ARG A 313 23.49 -3.27 -26.89
CA ARG A 313 24.40 -4.08 -27.69
C ARG A 313 23.80 -5.43 -28.07
N ALA A 314 22.56 -5.73 -27.68
CA ALA A 314 21.88 -6.98 -28.05
C ALA A 314 20.83 -6.86 -29.16
N ILE A 315 20.67 -5.70 -29.82
CA ILE A 315 19.72 -5.57 -30.95
C ILE A 315 20.39 -5.83 -32.32
N LEU A 316 21.72 -5.85 -32.39
CA LEU A 316 22.40 -6.26 -33.63
C LEU A 316 22.43 -7.78 -33.87
N SER A 317 22.06 -8.61 -32.87
CA SER A 317 21.92 -10.06 -33.07
C SER A 317 20.50 -10.51 -33.45
N GLU A 318 19.47 -9.69 -33.23
CA GLU A 318 18.08 -10.02 -33.61
C GLU A 318 17.69 -9.48 -35.00
N SER A 319 18.51 -8.59 -35.59
CA SER A 319 18.36 -8.16 -36.99
C SER A 319 18.70 -9.27 -38.02
N ARG A 320 19.10 -10.47 -37.59
CA ARG A 320 19.27 -11.62 -38.49
C ARG A 320 18.09 -12.58 -38.56
N GLU A 321 17.04 -12.40 -37.76
CA GLU A 321 15.82 -13.23 -37.82
C GLU A 321 14.61 -12.55 -38.47
N ILE A 322 14.67 -11.24 -38.76
CA ILE A 322 13.54 -10.50 -39.35
C ILE A 322 13.54 -10.54 -40.90
N SER A 323 14.54 -11.15 -41.55
CA SER A 323 14.60 -11.26 -43.03
C SER A 323 13.65 -12.31 -43.64
N ARG A 324 12.67 -12.86 -42.91
CA ARG A 324 11.71 -13.85 -43.46
C ARG A 324 10.24 -13.46 -43.45
N HIS A 325 9.87 -12.25 -43.01
CA HIS A 325 8.50 -11.77 -43.22
C HIS A 325 8.47 -10.49 -44.05
N VAL A 326 8.86 -10.65 -45.31
CA VAL A 326 8.47 -9.77 -46.40
C VAL A 326 7.07 -10.17 -46.86
N ARG A 327 6.25 -9.16 -47.12
CA ARG A 327 5.14 -9.10 -48.08
C ARG A 327 3.72 -9.09 -47.49
N GLY A 328 3.16 -7.88 -47.49
CA GLY A 328 1.75 -7.66 -47.80
C GLY A 328 1.03 -6.74 -46.82
N GLY A 329 0.73 -5.53 -47.25
CA GLY A 329 -0.35 -4.73 -46.69
C GLY A 329 0.10 -3.36 -46.24
N ASP A 330 -0.07 -2.41 -47.14
CA ASP A 330 0.11 -0.98 -46.95
C ASP A 330 -0.87 -0.40 -45.90
N GLU A 331 -0.54 0.82 -45.48
CA GLU A 331 -1.44 1.86 -44.94
C GLU A 331 -1.52 2.06 -43.41
N GLU A 332 -1.05 3.27 -43.07
CA GLU A 332 -1.45 4.20 -42.01
C GLU A 332 -0.92 4.01 -40.58
N VAL A 333 0.30 4.55 -40.47
CA VAL A 333 0.90 5.30 -39.37
C VAL A 333 -0.13 6.06 -38.51
N GLU A 334 -0.41 5.55 -37.31
CA GLU A 334 -0.80 6.38 -36.15
C GLU A 334 0.23 6.16 -35.03
N GLU A 335 1.31 6.92 -35.10
CA GLU A 335 2.17 7.23 -33.97
C GLU A 335 1.44 8.23 -33.07
N GLU A 336 0.71 7.81 -32.03
CA GLU A 336 0.33 8.77 -30.99
C GLU A 336 0.05 8.16 -29.61
N THR A 337 0.68 8.76 -28.58
CA THR A 337 0.24 8.85 -27.18
C THR A 337 0.30 7.61 -26.25
N THR A 338 1.50 7.06 -25.99
CA THR A 338 1.77 6.35 -24.71
C THR A 338 3.00 6.84 -23.95
N GLN A 339 3.44 8.09 -24.20
CA GLN A 339 4.75 8.59 -23.77
C GLN A 339 4.79 9.43 -22.46
N ASN A 340 3.72 9.53 -21.67
CA ASN A 340 3.70 10.54 -20.58
C ASN A 340 3.94 10.04 -19.14
N HIS A 341 4.09 8.73 -18.88
CA HIS A 341 4.40 8.25 -17.52
C HIS A 341 5.89 7.99 -17.23
N SER A 342 6.76 8.02 -18.23
CA SER A 342 8.21 7.86 -18.03
C SER A 342 8.89 9.12 -17.47
N GLY A 343 8.30 10.30 -17.65
CA GLY A 343 8.88 11.58 -17.19
C GLY A 343 8.93 11.72 -15.66
N VAL A 344 7.87 11.33 -14.96
CA VAL A 344 7.81 11.43 -13.48
C VAL A 344 8.76 10.42 -12.82
N ALA A 345 8.98 9.27 -13.45
CA ALA A 345 9.94 8.28 -12.98
C ALA A 345 11.40 8.75 -13.14
N GLN A 346 11.71 9.57 -14.16
CA GLN A 346 13.07 10.13 -14.34
C GLN A 346 13.42 11.18 -13.28
N LEU A 347 12.48 12.06 -12.93
CA LEU A 347 12.70 13.04 -11.84
C LEU A 347 12.84 12.34 -10.47
N SER A 348 12.24 11.16 -10.32
CA SER A 348 12.37 10.34 -9.12
C SER A 348 13.76 9.73 -8.95
N ALA A 349 14.56 9.63 -10.03
CA ALA A 349 15.93 9.14 -9.98
C ALA A 349 16.95 10.21 -9.56
N LEU A 350 16.52 11.48 -9.42
CA LEU A 350 17.44 12.59 -9.25
C LEU A 350 17.87 12.81 -7.79
N LEU A 351 17.02 12.50 -6.81
CA LEU A 351 17.31 12.76 -5.40
C LEU A 351 17.86 11.51 -4.71
N ASP A 352 19.13 11.56 -4.28
CA ASP A 352 19.73 10.54 -3.44
C ASP A 352 19.34 10.75 -1.96
N PRO A 353 18.48 9.89 -1.37
CA PRO A 353 17.97 10.08 -0.02
C PRO A 353 19.07 9.97 1.04
N LEU A 354 20.14 9.22 0.79
CA LEU A 354 21.27 9.07 1.71
C LEU A 354 22.03 10.39 1.81
N THR A 355 22.42 10.94 0.66
CA THR A 355 23.15 12.21 0.62
C THR A 355 22.34 13.35 1.19
N ALA A 356 21.05 13.46 0.84
CA ALA A 356 20.15 14.45 1.43
C ALA A 356 20.10 14.34 2.95
N SER A 357 19.98 13.13 3.50
CA SER A 357 19.90 12.92 4.96
C SER A 357 21.20 13.28 5.69
N ILE A 358 22.37 12.91 5.14
CA ILE A 358 23.68 13.26 5.71
C ILE A 358 23.88 14.77 5.73
N VAL A 359 23.56 15.43 4.61
CA VAL A 359 23.70 16.88 4.48
C VAL A 359 22.70 17.60 5.38
N GLN A 360 21.49 17.06 5.57
CA GLN A 360 20.53 17.58 6.54
C GLN A 360 21.11 17.55 7.96
N LEU A 361 21.68 16.43 8.40
CA LEU A 361 22.30 16.35 9.72
C LEU A 361 23.44 17.36 9.87
N ALA A 362 24.31 17.46 8.87
CA ALA A 362 25.41 18.43 8.88
C ALA A 362 24.89 19.88 8.92
N ALA A 363 23.88 20.21 8.12
CA ALA A 363 23.26 21.53 8.08
C ALA A 363 22.60 21.88 9.43
N GLN A 364 21.93 20.93 10.09
CA GLN A 364 21.31 21.17 11.41
C GLN A 364 22.34 21.43 12.52
N ILE A 365 23.55 20.87 12.41
CA ILE A 365 24.65 21.10 13.34
C ILE A 365 25.34 22.44 13.03
N ALA A 366 25.59 22.73 11.76
CA ALA A 366 26.32 23.92 11.33
C ALA A 366 25.48 25.21 11.35
N TYR A 367 24.17 25.11 11.14
CA TYR A 367 23.29 26.27 11.07
C TYR A 367 22.99 26.80 12.48
N THR A 368 23.56 27.96 12.80
CA THR A 368 23.31 28.66 14.06
C THR A 368 22.01 29.45 13.97
N PHE A 369 21.07 29.11 14.85
CA PHE A 369 19.80 29.83 14.90
C PHE A 369 20.02 31.13 15.68
N PRO A 370 19.64 32.28 15.12
CA PRO A 370 19.78 33.55 15.82
C PRO A 370 18.95 33.52 17.10
N SER A 371 19.60 33.76 18.23
CA SER A 371 18.90 34.02 19.48
C SER A 371 18.29 35.42 19.39
N ILE A 372 16.99 35.54 19.70
CA ILE A 372 16.32 36.84 19.76
C ILE A 372 16.78 37.52 21.06
N HIS A 373 18.02 37.99 21.11
CA HIS A 373 18.53 38.85 22.19
C HIS A 373 18.72 40.28 21.70
N GLY A 374 18.16 40.61 20.53
CA GLY A 374 18.24 41.94 19.94
C GLY A 374 17.25 42.95 20.56
N PRO A 375 17.48 44.26 20.34
CA PRO A 375 16.66 45.36 20.87
C PRO A 375 15.20 45.36 20.37
N PHE A 376 14.88 44.52 19.39
CA PHE A 376 13.52 44.24 18.94
C PHE A 376 12.87 43.16 19.81
N SER A 377 12.92 43.33 21.13
CA SER A 377 12.01 42.62 22.03
C SER A 377 10.61 43.13 21.72
N LEU A 378 9.93 42.44 20.81
CA LEU A 378 8.57 42.73 20.44
C LEU A 378 7.74 42.55 21.69
N SER A 379 7.43 43.69 22.31
CA SER A 379 6.62 43.80 23.52
C SER A 379 5.16 43.53 23.20
N PHE A 380 4.87 42.40 22.54
CA PHE A 380 3.51 41.88 22.45
C PHE A 380 3.19 41.28 23.82
N HIS A 381 2.48 42.07 24.62
CA HIS A 381 2.01 41.76 25.98
C HIS A 381 1.13 40.49 26.10
N ILE A 382 0.97 39.71 25.04
CA ILE A 382 -0.08 38.68 24.92
C ILE A 382 0.48 37.25 24.91
N SER A 383 1.79 37.01 24.76
CA SER A 383 2.32 35.64 24.86
C SER A 383 3.79 35.58 25.30
N PRO A 384 4.09 35.22 26.55
CA PRO A 384 5.44 35.25 27.12
C PRO A 384 6.35 34.06 26.73
N LEU A 385 6.06 33.28 25.68
CA LEU A 385 6.68 31.94 25.54
C LEU A 385 7.73 31.76 24.43
N ILE A 386 7.84 32.67 23.46
CA ILE A 386 8.78 32.45 22.33
C ILE A 386 10.08 33.20 22.59
N THR A 387 11.03 32.56 23.27
CA THR A 387 12.35 33.10 23.59
C THR A 387 13.38 32.92 22.47
N SER A 388 13.08 32.11 21.45
CA SER A 388 14.00 31.84 20.34
C SER A 388 13.29 31.56 19.02
N ILE A 389 13.96 31.85 17.90
CA ILE A 389 13.51 31.49 16.53
C ILE A 389 13.50 29.97 16.34
N ASP A 390 14.28 29.25 17.15
CA ASP A 390 14.33 27.80 17.14
C ASP A 390 13.18 27.18 17.95
N VAL A 391 12.05 26.94 17.29
CA VAL A 391 10.86 26.34 17.90
C VAL A 391 11.05 24.85 18.23
N LEU A 392 11.89 24.13 17.47
CA LEU A 392 12.12 22.69 17.70
C LEU A 392 13.14 22.46 18.82
N GLY A 393 14.14 23.33 18.92
CA GLY A 393 15.32 23.14 19.74
C GLY A 393 16.37 22.27 19.05
N PHE A 394 17.65 22.63 19.25
CA PHE A 394 18.81 21.94 18.69
C PHE A 394 18.77 20.41 18.85
N LYS A 395 18.46 19.91 20.06
CA LYS A 395 18.45 18.47 20.36
C LYS A 395 17.46 17.69 19.50
N TRP A 396 16.24 18.22 19.32
CA TRP A 396 15.21 17.57 18.51
C TRP A 396 15.57 17.55 17.03
N ARG A 397 16.15 18.63 16.50
CA ARG A 397 16.57 18.68 15.10
C ARG A 397 17.67 17.67 14.79
N VAL A 398 18.69 17.59 15.64
CA VAL A 398 19.78 16.63 15.48
C VAL A 398 19.26 15.19 15.59
N LEU A 399 18.38 14.92 16.55
CA LEU A 399 17.75 13.60 16.71
C LEU A 399 16.95 13.21 15.46
N LEU A 400 16.07 14.08 14.97
CA LEU A 400 15.24 13.80 13.80
C LEU A 400 16.08 13.62 12.51
N ALA A 401 17.11 14.45 12.32
CA ALA A 401 18.03 14.30 11.20
C ALA A 401 18.85 13.01 11.29
N SER A 402 19.29 12.62 12.49
CA SER A 402 20.02 11.36 12.72
C SER A 402 19.16 10.13 12.40
N ILE A 403 17.86 10.16 12.73
CA ILE A 403 16.91 9.12 12.34
C ILE A 403 16.82 9.01 10.81
N GLY A 404 16.73 10.13 10.09
CA GLY A 404 16.73 10.15 8.62
C GLY A 404 17.99 9.52 8.02
N VAL A 405 19.16 9.83 8.59
CA VAL A 405 20.45 9.22 8.19
C VAL A 405 20.43 7.71 8.43
N ALA A 406 20.00 7.24 9.60
CA ALA A 406 19.97 5.82 9.92
C ALA A 406 19.10 5.01 8.94
N PHE A 407 17.91 5.51 8.60
CA PHE A 407 17.01 4.83 7.65
C PHE A 407 17.52 4.87 6.22
N SER A 408 18.02 6.01 5.75
CA SER A 408 18.59 6.12 4.40
C SER A 408 19.85 5.27 4.23
N PHE A 409 20.66 5.15 5.29
CA PHE A 409 21.81 4.25 5.33
C PHE A 409 21.40 2.77 5.26
N ALA A 410 20.39 2.37 6.04
CA ALA A 410 19.85 1.01 5.98
C ALA A 410 19.28 0.65 4.60
N GLU A 411 18.60 1.59 3.93
CA GLU A 411 18.13 1.38 2.55
C GLU A 411 19.32 1.22 1.57
N ALA A 412 20.35 2.05 1.69
CA ALA A 412 21.54 1.98 0.85
C ALA A 412 22.25 0.62 0.98
N LEU A 413 22.38 0.09 2.20
CA LEU A 413 22.95 -1.25 2.44
C LEU A 413 22.10 -2.35 1.81
N THR A 414 20.78 -2.27 1.95
CA THR A 414 19.86 -3.28 1.40
C THR A 414 19.88 -3.28 -0.13
N GLY A 415 19.91 -2.09 -0.75
CA GLY A 415 20.03 -1.94 -2.20
C GLY A 415 21.32 -2.54 -2.75
N SER A 416 22.45 -2.30 -2.07
CA SER A 416 23.76 -2.85 -2.46
C SER A 416 23.77 -4.37 -2.47
N LEU A 417 23.19 -5.02 -1.45
CA LEU A 417 23.17 -6.49 -1.35
C LEU A 417 22.37 -7.15 -2.46
N THR A 418 21.26 -6.54 -2.91
CA THR A 418 20.46 -7.08 -4.02
C THR A 418 21.14 -6.95 -5.39
N SER A 419 22.09 -6.02 -5.52
CA SER A 419 22.82 -5.80 -6.77
C SER A 419 23.97 -6.79 -6.98
N LEU A 420 24.36 -7.56 -5.95
CA LEU A 420 25.32 -8.63 -6.15
C LEU A 420 24.67 -9.65 -7.08
N PRO A 421 25.22 -9.89 -8.27
CA PRO A 421 24.70 -10.92 -9.14
C PRO A 421 24.76 -12.23 -8.34
N SER A 422 23.63 -12.91 -8.19
CA SER A 422 23.48 -14.21 -7.53
C SER A 422 24.20 -15.33 -8.32
N ARG A 423 25.35 -15.01 -8.90
CA ARG A 423 26.16 -15.78 -9.84
C ARG A 423 27.09 -16.76 -9.13
N ILE A 424 26.88 -17.01 -7.85
CA ILE A 424 27.32 -18.25 -7.25
C ILE A 424 26.18 -19.23 -7.52
N PRO A 425 26.23 -20.05 -8.59
CA PRO A 425 25.39 -21.22 -8.64
C PRO A 425 25.73 -22.02 -7.39
N LEU A 426 24.91 -21.92 -6.34
CA LEU A 426 24.91 -22.91 -5.29
C LEU A 426 24.56 -24.20 -6.00
N LYS A 427 25.61 -24.96 -6.31
CA LYS A 427 25.54 -26.35 -6.74
C LYS A 427 24.70 -27.01 -5.66
N SER A 428 23.43 -27.27 -5.99
CA SER A 428 22.49 -27.95 -5.09
C SER A 428 23.26 -29.08 -4.43
N PRO A 429 23.32 -29.13 -3.08
CA PRO A 429 23.88 -30.29 -2.43
C PRO A 429 23.08 -31.46 -3.00
N ARG A 430 23.79 -32.37 -3.69
CA ARG A 430 23.19 -33.61 -4.17
C ARG A 430 22.54 -34.22 -2.94
N TYR A 431 21.23 -34.36 -2.97
CA TYR A 431 20.55 -35.27 -2.08
C TYR A 431 21.31 -36.58 -2.20
N TYR A 432 21.96 -37.00 -1.11
CA TYR A 432 22.41 -38.36 -0.99
C TYR A 432 21.17 -39.22 -1.19
N GLU A 433 21.15 -39.99 -2.27
CA GLU A 433 20.18 -41.06 -2.48
C GLU A 433 20.13 -41.85 -1.17
N ALA A 434 18.93 -41.95 -0.61
CA ALA A 434 18.66 -42.83 0.50
C ALA A 434 19.12 -44.22 0.07
N PHE A 435 20.05 -44.79 0.84
CA PHE A 435 20.37 -46.20 0.73
C PHE A 435 19.07 -46.98 0.91
N ASP A 436 18.70 -47.73 -0.13
CA ASP A 436 17.68 -48.77 -0.04
C ASP A 436 18.04 -49.68 1.13
N ILE A 437 17.22 -49.64 2.18
CA ILE A 437 17.23 -50.63 3.25
C ILE A 437 16.71 -51.91 2.61
N VAL A 438 17.63 -52.84 2.41
CA VAL A 438 17.38 -54.21 1.97
C VAL A 438 16.34 -54.83 2.90
N ASP A 439 15.22 -55.28 2.31
CA ASP A 439 14.22 -56.11 2.96
C ASP A 439 14.89 -57.32 3.63
N GLU A 440 14.70 -57.42 4.95
CA GLU A 440 15.08 -58.58 5.72
C GLU A 440 14.26 -59.78 5.29
N VAL A 441 15.00 -60.84 5.02
CA VAL A 441 14.60 -62.17 4.58
C VAL A 441 13.65 -62.80 5.60
N GLU A 442 12.47 -63.16 5.11
CA GLU A 442 11.55 -64.12 5.71
C GLU A 442 12.24 -65.50 5.76
N VAL A 443 12.45 -66.03 6.97
CA VAL A 443 12.89 -67.42 7.20
C VAL A 443 11.83 -68.10 8.07
N ASP A 444 11.47 -69.30 7.60
CA ASP A 444 10.45 -70.26 8.04
C ASP A 444 10.20 -70.43 9.56
#